data_AF-A0A1L5KM85-F1
#
_entry.id   AF-A0A1L5KM85-F1
#
_cell.length_a   1.000
_cell.length_b   1.000
_cell.length_c   1.000
_cell.angle_alpha   90.00
_cell.angle_beta   90.00
_cell.angle_gamma   90.00
#
_symmetry.space_group_name_H-M   'P 1'
#
loop_
_entity.id
_entity.type
_entity.pdbx_description
1 polymer ?
#
loop_
_entity_poly.entity_id
_entity_poly.type
_entity_poly.pdbx_seq_one_letter_code
_entity_poly.pdbx_strand_id
1 'polypeptide(L)'
;MAGLPNSSNALQQWHHLFEAEGTKRSPQAQQHLQQLLRTGLPTRKHENWKYTPLEGLTNSQFVSIAGEISPQQRDALALTLDAVRLVFVDGRYVSALSDATEGSGYEVSINDDRQGVPDAIQAEVFLHLTESLAQSVTHIAVKRGQRPAKPLLLMHITQGVAGEEVNTAHYRHHLDLAEGAE
;
A
#
# COMPACT_ATOMS: atom_id res chain seq x y z
N MET A 1 -35.82 0.90 -15.71
CA MET A 1 -34.81 -0.17 -15.62
C MET A 1 -33.60 0.40 -14.90
N ALA A 2 -33.57 0.33 -13.57
CA ALA A 2 -32.40 0.77 -12.81
C ALA A 2 -31.32 -0.29 -12.97
N GLY A 3 -30.21 0.06 -13.65
CA GLY A 3 -29.08 -0.84 -13.83
C GLY A 3 -28.55 -1.31 -12.47
N LEU A 4 -28.33 -2.61 -12.34
CA LEU A 4 -27.63 -3.18 -11.19
C LEU A 4 -26.27 -2.48 -11.03
N PRO A 5 -25.84 -2.14 -9.81
CA PRO A 5 -24.57 -1.44 -9.60
C PRO A 5 -23.39 -2.29 -10.09
N ASN A 6 -22.50 -1.68 -10.89
CA ASN A 6 -21.30 -2.25 -11.50
C ASN A 6 -20.20 -2.64 -10.48
N SER A 7 -20.53 -2.91 -9.22
CA SER A 7 -19.54 -3.27 -8.19
C SER A 7 -18.79 -4.57 -8.51
N SER A 8 -19.36 -5.46 -9.32
CA SER A 8 -18.67 -6.65 -9.84
C SER A 8 -17.49 -6.29 -10.75
N ASN A 9 -17.52 -5.13 -11.40
CA ASN A 9 -16.47 -4.69 -12.32
C ASN A 9 -15.18 -4.33 -11.57
N ALA A 10 -15.27 -3.54 -10.48
CA ALA A 10 -14.09 -3.15 -9.70
C ALA A 10 -13.35 -4.35 -9.09
N LEU A 11 -14.08 -5.32 -8.50
CA LEU A 11 -13.46 -6.55 -7.98
C LEU A 11 -12.77 -7.38 -9.06
N GLN A 12 -13.37 -7.46 -10.25
CA GLN A 12 -12.77 -8.16 -11.40
C GLN A 12 -11.50 -7.47 -11.89
N GLN A 13 -11.49 -6.13 -11.93
CA GLN A 13 -10.31 -5.36 -12.31
C GLN A 13 -9.17 -5.53 -11.30
N TRP A 14 -9.45 -5.44 -10.00
CA TRP A 14 -8.41 -5.69 -8.98
C TRP A 14 -7.91 -7.13 -9.00
N HIS A 15 -8.79 -8.10 -9.24
CA HIS A 15 -8.37 -9.49 -9.48
C HIS A 15 -7.45 -9.62 -10.70
N HIS A 16 -7.76 -8.91 -11.80
CA HIS A 16 -6.91 -8.89 -12.98
C HIS A 16 -5.54 -8.24 -12.67
N LEU A 17 -5.50 -7.13 -11.94
CA LEU A 17 -4.24 -6.50 -11.51
C LEU A 17 -3.41 -7.41 -10.60
N PHE A 18 -4.06 -8.23 -9.76
CA PHE A 18 -3.38 -9.22 -8.93
C PHE A 18 -2.65 -10.26 -9.80
N GLU A 19 -3.32 -10.78 -10.83
CA GLU A 19 -2.79 -11.81 -11.76
C GLU A 19 -1.83 -11.25 -12.82
N ALA A 20 -1.96 -9.98 -13.22
CA ALA A 20 -1.17 -9.36 -14.27
C ALA A 20 0.31 -9.17 -13.90
N GLU A 21 0.62 -9.14 -12.60
CA GLU A 21 1.99 -9.11 -12.15
C GLU A 21 2.64 -10.48 -12.35
N GLY A 22 3.55 -10.58 -13.32
CA GLY A 22 4.39 -11.76 -13.57
C GLY A 22 5.35 -12.12 -12.43
N THR A 23 5.22 -11.48 -11.27
CA THR A 23 5.89 -11.80 -10.01
C THR A 23 5.05 -12.79 -9.21
N LYS A 24 5.72 -13.78 -8.60
CA LYS A 24 5.07 -14.77 -7.75
C LYS A 24 4.52 -14.09 -6.49
N ARG A 25 3.23 -13.76 -6.48
CA ARG A 25 2.49 -13.25 -5.31
C ARG A 25 2.69 -14.18 -4.12
N SER A 26 2.94 -13.62 -2.94
CA SER A 26 3.04 -14.40 -1.70
C SER A 26 1.73 -15.17 -1.39
N PRO A 27 1.81 -16.32 -0.68
CA PRO A 27 0.63 -17.04 -0.21
C PRO A 27 -0.33 -16.19 0.61
N GLN A 28 0.19 -15.27 1.42
CA GLN A 28 -0.58 -14.33 2.24
C GLN A 28 -1.37 -13.34 1.36
N ALA A 29 -0.76 -12.81 0.30
CA ALA A 29 -1.45 -11.95 -0.65
C ALA A 29 -2.60 -12.70 -1.37
N GLN A 30 -2.40 -13.97 -1.71
CA GLN A 30 -3.46 -14.83 -2.27
C GLN A 30 -4.60 -15.09 -1.29
N GLN A 31 -4.30 -15.34 -0.01
CA GLN A 31 -5.32 -15.50 1.03
C GLN A 31 -6.17 -14.23 1.17
N HIS A 32 -5.53 -13.06 1.19
CA HIS A 32 -6.24 -11.78 1.24
C HIS A 32 -7.07 -11.52 -0.03
N LEU A 33 -6.59 -11.90 -1.22
CA LEU A 33 -7.39 -11.84 -2.44
C LEU A 33 -8.65 -12.72 -2.33
N GLN A 34 -8.53 -13.95 -1.83
CA GLN A 34 -9.69 -14.83 -1.61
C GLN A 34 -10.69 -14.21 -0.62
N GLN A 35 -10.20 -13.59 0.47
CA GLN A 35 -11.05 -12.89 1.43
C GLN A 35 -11.73 -11.66 0.83
N LEU A 36 -11.02 -10.89 0.00
CA LEU A 36 -11.59 -9.76 -0.76
C LEU A 36 -12.76 -10.24 -1.63
N LEU A 37 -12.56 -11.29 -2.43
CA LEU A 37 -13.58 -11.82 -3.33
C LEU A 37 -14.77 -12.43 -2.57
N ARG A 38 -14.51 -13.09 -1.43
CA ARG A 38 -15.56 -13.68 -0.58
C ARG A 38 -16.39 -12.63 0.12
N THR A 39 -15.75 -11.58 0.65
CA THR A 39 -16.41 -10.50 1.38
C THR A 39 -17.19 -9.61 0.41
N GLY A 40 -16.62 -9.35 -0.77
CA GLY A 40 -17.20 -8.47 -1.77
C GLY A 40 -17.18 -7.00 -1.36
N LEU A 41 -17.67 -6.14 -2.25
CA LEU A 41 -17.76 -4.71 -1.99
C LEU A 41 -19.00 -4.37 -1.17
N PRO A 42 -18.86 -3.52 -0.13
CA PRO A 42 -19.98 -3.10 0.68
C PRO A 42 -20.87 -2.13 -0.10
N THR A 43 -22.11 -2.04 0.36
CA THR A 43 -23.11 -1.08 -0.12
C THR A 43 -23.50 -0.15 1.02
N ARG A 44 -24.16 0.98 0.71
CA ARG A 44 -24.69 1.91 1.72
C ARG A 44 -25.68 1.31 2.74
N LYS A 45 -26.15 0.07 2.52
CA LYS A 45 -26.97 -0.68 3.48
C LYS A 45 -26.13 -1.30 4.61
N HIS A 46 -24.82 -1.42 4.44
CA HIS A 46 -23.92 -1.92 5.47
C HIS A 46 -23.65 -0.82 6.50
N GLU A 47 -23.64 -1.19 7.77
CA GLU A 47 -23.54 -0.29 8.91
C GLU A 47 -22.37 0.70 8.79
N ASN A 48 -21.18 0.19 8.51
CA ASN A 48 -19.95 0.98 8.41
C ASN A 48 -19.83 1.82 7.13
N TRP A 49 -20.77 1.67 6.17
CA TRP A 49 -20.68 2.27 4.83
C TRP A 49 -21.83 3.21 4.50
N LYS A 50 -22.71 3.49 5.47
CA LYS A 50 -23.89 4.34 5.25
C LYS A 50 -23.52 5.77 4.79
N TYR A 51 -22.38 6.28 5.24
CA TYR A 51 -21.95 7.67 5.01
C TYR A 51 -20.70 7.79 4.13
N THR A 52 -20.16 6.66 3.63
CA THR A 52 -18.95 6.64 2.82
C THR A 52 -19.28 6.17 1.41
N PRO A 53 -19.51 7.09 0.45
CA PRO A 53 -19.79 6.74 -0.94
C PRO A 53 -18.63 5.98 -1.57
N LEU A 54 -18.94 4.88 -2.27
CA LEU A 54 -17.98 4.13 -3.07
C LEU A 54 -18.25 4.24 -4.58
N GLU A 55 -19.33 4.92 -4.98
CA GLU A 55 -19.80 4.93 -6.37
C GLU A 55 -18.77 5.54 -7.34
N GLY A 56 -18.00 6.53 -6.88
CA GLY A 56 -16.92 7.14 -7.68
C GLY A 56 -15.75 6.19 -7.92
N LEU A 57 -15.50 5.24 -7.01
CA LEU A 57 -14.42 4.26 -7.10
C LEU A 57 -14.88 3.01 -7.88
N THR A 58 -16.07 2.50 -7.58
CA THR A 58 -16.54 1.22 -8.15
C THR A 58 -16.89 1.30 -9.63
N ASN A 59 -17.09 2.51 -10.17
CA ASN A 59 -17.41 2.74 -11.57
C ASN A 59 -16.19 3.13 -12.42
N SER A 60 -14.99 3.12 -11.83
CA SER A 60 -13.75 3.47 -12.50
C SER A 60 -13.13 2.30 -13.25
N GLN A 61 -12.24 2.62 -14.19
CA GLN A 61 -11.31 1.67 -14.80
C GLN A 61 -9.94 1.84 -14.14
N PHE A 62 -9.38 0.77 -13.58
CA PHE A 62 -8.15 0.77 -12.82
C PHE A 62 -6.97 0.29 -13.66
N VAL A 63 -5.86 1.01 -13.53
CA VAL A 63 -4.56 0.60 -14.05
C VAL A 63 -3.53 0.64 -12.91
N SER A 64 -2.45 -0.11 -13.05
CA SER A 64 -1.32 -0.09 -12.12
C SER A 64 -0.05 0.21 -12.91
N ILE A 65 0.18 1.49 -13.17
CA ILE A 65 1.34 1.99 -13.91
C ILE A 65 2.31 2.60 -12.90
N ALA A 66 3.49 1.99 -12.79
CA ALA A 66 4.57 2.54 -12.00
C ALA A 66 5.37 3.52 -12.85
N GLY A 67 5.24 4.82 -12.55
CA GLY A 67 6.07 5.84 -13.16
C GLY A 67 7.38 6.06 -12.40
N GLU A 68 8.19 6.96 -12.94
CA GLU A 68 9.42 7.43 -12.31
C GLU A 68 9.35 8.95 -12.14
N ILE A 69 10.02 9.47 -11.12
CA ILE A 69 10.14 10.91 -10.87
C ILE A 69 11.60 11.28 -10.61
N SER A 70 11.95 12.53 -10.87
CA SER A 70 13.26 13.08 -10.55
C SER A 70 13.37 13.48 -9.06
N PRO A 71 14.60 13.60 -8.53
CA PRO A 71 14.83 14.16 -7.20
C PRO A 71 14.21 15.56 -7.02
N GLN A 72 14.22 16.38 -8.08
CA GLN A 72 13.64 17.73 -8.04
C GLN A 72 12.11 17.69 -7.90
N GLN A 73 11.44 16.74 -8.57
CA GLN A 73 9.99 16.54 -8.41
C GLN A 73 9.66 16.04 -7.00
N ARG A 74 10.45 15.12 -6.45
CA ARG A 74 10.33 14.69 -5.05
C ARG A 74 10.46 15.89 -4.10
N ASP A 75 11.53 16.67 -4.25
CA ASP A 75 11.85 17.78 -3.34
C ASP A 75 10.79 18.88 -3.36
N ALA A 76 10.15 19.12 -4.51
CA ALA A 76 9.05 20.07 -4.64
C ALA A 76 7.79 19.69 -3.81
N LEU A 77 7.62 18.39 -3.49
CA LEU A 77 6.50 17.87 -2.69
C LEU A 77 6.92 17.49 -1.26
N ALA A 78 8.22 17.52 -0.96
CA ALA A 78 8.77 17.01 0.28
C ALA A 78 8.52 17.96 1.47
N LEU A 79 8.30 17.36 2.63
CA LEU A 79 8.35 18.09 3.90
C LEU A 79 9.77 18.59 4.14
N THR A 80 9.90 19.82 4.63
CA THR A 80 11.16 20.33 5.19
C THR A 80 11.33 19.77 6.60
N LEU A 81 11.87 18.55 6.69
CA LEU A 81 12.07 17.81 7.93
C LEU A 81 13.41 17.08 7.91
N ASP A 82 14.19 17.19 8.99
CA ASP A 82 15.40 16.38 9.16
C ASP A 82 15.01 14.97 9.64
N ALA A 83 14.97 14.02 8.70
CA ALA A 83 14.47 12.66 8.90
C ALA A 83 15.33 11.65 8.13
N VAL A 84 15.17 10.37 8.45
CA VAL A 84 15.59 9.26 7.59
C VAL A 84 14.44 8.99 6.64
N ARG A 85 14.56 9.33 5.35
CA ARG A 85 13.43 9.27 4.42
C ARG A 85 13.51 8.06 3.48
N LEU A 86 12.46 7.26 3.48
CA LEU A 86 12.22 6.22 2.47
C LEU A 86 11.15 6.70 1.49
N VAL A 87 11.45 6.67 0.19
CA VAL A 87 10.58 7.16 -0.86
C VAL A 87 9.96 6.00 -1.62
N PHE A 88 8.65 6.06 -1.79
CA PHE A 88 7.85 5.13 -2.56
C PHE A 88 7.10 5.88 -3.66
N VAL A 89 7.17 5.38 -4.89
CA VAL A 89 6.51 5.96 -6.06
C VAL A 89 5.62 4.88 -6.67
N ASP A 90 4.33 5.19 -6.80
CA ASP A 90 3.32 4.30 -7.41
C ASP A 90 3.39 2.85 -6.90
N GLY A 91 3.45 2.68 -5.58
CA GLY A 91 3.48 1.37 -4.92
C GLY A 91 4.87 0.72 -4.79
N ARG A 92 5.92 1.35 -5.33
CA ARG A 92 7.29 0.79 -5.36
C ARG A 92 8.28 1.60 -4.55
N TYR A 93 9.16 0.92 -3.83
CA TYR A 93 10.30 1.56 -3.19
C TYR A 93 11.32 2.04 -4.23
N VAL A 94 11.83 3.27 -4.07
CA VAL A 94 12.83 3.87 -4.97
C VAL A 94 14.09 4.20 -4.19
N SER A 95 15.08 3.31 -4.25
CA SER A 95 16.35 3.47 -3.52
C SER A 95 17.11 4.73 -3.89
N ALA A 96 17.13 5.12 -5.17
CA ALA A 96 17.81 6.32 -5.66
C ALA A 96 17.24 7.64 -5.11
N LEU A 97 16.02 7.62 -4.56
CA LEU A 97 15.35 8.78 -3.97
C LEU A 97 15.32 8.74 -2.44
N SER A 98 15.79 7.64 -1.84
CA SER A 98 15.72 7.36 -0.40
C SER A 98 17.07 7.58 0.27
N ASP A 99 17.03 7.86 1.57
CA ASP A 99 18.23 7.97 2.39
C ASP A 99 18.76 6.59 2.78
N ALA A 100 20.07 6.50 3.06
CA ALA A 100 20.65 5.30 3.62
C ALA A 100 20.17 5.09 5.06
N THR A 101 19.84 3.84 5.41
CA THR A 101 19.34 3.47 6.75
C THR A 101 20.44 2.92 7.65
N GLU A 102 21.61 2.59 7.13
CA GLU A 102 22.74 2.09 7.90
C GLU A 102 23.18 3.11 8.97
N GLY A 103 23.28 2.65 10.22
CA GLY A 103 23.65 3.51 11.35
C GLY A 103 22.56 4.50 11.81
N SER A 104 21.38 4.52 11.17
CA SER A 104 20.28 5.43 11.53
C SER A 104 19.54 5.04 12.82
N GLY A 105 19.67 3.78 13.25
CA GLY A 105 18.88 3.18 14.31
C GLY A 105 17.67 2.37 13.80
N TYR A 106 17.34 2.48 12.51
CA TYR A 106 16.31 1.68 11.85
C TYR A 106 16.93 0.55 11.02
N GLU A 107 16.58 -0.69 11.33
CA GLU A 107 16.84 -1.85 10.48
C GLU A 107 15.73 -1.92 9.44
N VAL A 108 16.05 -1.77 8.16
CA VAL A 108 15.06 -1.72 7.08
C VAL A 108 15.36 -2.77 6.02
N SER A 109 14.35 -3.57 5.67
CA SER A 109 14.40 -4.48 4.53
C SER A 109 13.10 -4.41 3.73
N ILE A 110 13.20 -4.54 2.41
CA ILE A 110 12.06 -4.40 1.49
C ILE A 110 12.04 -5.61 0.57
N ASN A 111 11.02 -6.44 0.71
CA ASN A 111 10.82 -7.70 -0.01
C ASN A 111 9.33 -8.11 0.06
N ASP A 112 8.93 -9.27 -0.45
CA ASP A 112 7.56 -9.79 -0.32
C ASP A 112 7.48 -11.00 0.64
N ASP A 113 8.42 -11.13 1.58
CA ASP A 113 8.32 -12.11 2.66
C ASP A 113 7.36 -11.60 3.72
N ARG A 114 6.21 -12.26 3.83
CA ARG A 114 5.16 -11.87 4.78
C ARG A 114 5.12 -12.78 6.01
N GLN A 115 6.15 -13.61 6.20
CA GLN A 115 6.32 -14.35 7.45
C GLN A 115 6.57 -13.38 8.60
N GLY A 116 5.85 -13.56 9.71
CA GLY A 116 5.96 -12.70 10.90
C GLY A 116 5.08 -11.46 10.89
N VAL A 117 4.45 -11.11 9.77
CA VAL A 117 3.40 -10.08 9.75
C VAL A 117 2.18 -10.59 10.52
N PRO A 118 1.67 -9.87 11.53
CA PRO A 118 0.56 -10.34 12.36
C PRO A 118 -0.75 -10.36 11.59
N ASP A 119 -1.68 -11.19 12.06
CA ASP A 119 -3.06 -11.20 11.56
C ASP A 119 -3.73 -9.83 11.76
N ALA A 120 -4.66 -9.50 10.86
CA ALA A 120 -5.46 -8.29 10.98
C ALA A 120 -6.31 -8.31 12.26
N ILE A 121 -6.19 -7.26 13.07
CA ILE A 121 -7.03 -7.07 14.27
C ILE A 121 -8.52 -7.00 13.87
N GLN A 122 -8.81 -6.28 12.79
CA GLN A 122 -10.15 -6.16 12.22
C GLN A 122 -10.05 -6.30 10.70
N ALA A 123 -10.51 -7.44 10.19
CA ALA A 123 -10.55 -7.70 8.76
C ALA A 123 -11.67 -6.89 8.07
N GLU A 124 -11.35 -6.26 6.94
CA GLU A 124 -12.31 -5.57 6.08
C GLU A 124 -11.82 -5.53 4.63
N VAL A 125 -12.68 -5.07 3.72
CA VAL A 125 -12.51 -5.20 2.27
C VAL A 125 -11.28 -4.46 1.72
N PHE A 126 -10.99 -3.25 2.18
CA PHE A 126 -9.89 -2.43 1.66
C PHE A 126 -8.52 -2.82 2.25
N LEU A 127 -8.50 -3.41 3.44
CA LEU A 127 -7.37 -4.10 4.04
C LEU A 127 -7.00 -5.28 3.14
N HIS A 128 -7.97 -6.14 2.81
CA HIS A 128 -7.73 -7.29 1.94
C HIS A 128 -7.27 -6.88 0.54
N LEU A 129 -7.80 -5.78 -0.01
CA LEU A 129 -7.35 -5.21 -1.27
C LEU A 129 -5.89 -4.73 -1.19
N THR A 130 -5.52 -4.01 -0.13
CA THR A 130 -4.15 -3.50 0.03
C THR A 130 -3.17 -4.64 0.28
N GLU A 131 -3.52 -5.62 1.11
CA GLU A 131 -2.68 -6.79 1.34
C GLU A 131 -2.51 -7.63 0.07
N SER A 132 -3.53 -7.76 -0.78
CA SER A 132 -3.38 -8.53 -2.01
C SER A 132 -2.55 -7.81 -3.08
N LEU A 133 -2.71 -6.49 -3.24
CA LEU A 133 -2.09 -5.72 -4.32
C LEU A 133 -0.75 -5.04 -3.96
N ALA A 134 -0.37 -4.96 -2.68
CA ALA A 134 0.94 -4.44 -2.32
C ALA A 134 2.06 -5.29 -2.95
N GLN A 135 2.99 -4.64 -3.65
CA GLN A 135 4.06 -5.31 -4.40
C GLN A 135 5.21 -5.78 -3.50
N SER A 136 5.38 -5.11 -2.35
CA SER A 136 6.40 -5.42 -1.35
C SER A 136 5.92 -4.95 0.03
N VAL A 137 6.57 -5.48 1.05
CA VAL A 137 6.45 -5.05 2.44
C VAL A 137 7.75 -4.37 2.85
N THR A 138 7.64 -3.20 3.48
CA THR A 138 8.77 -2.57 4.17
C THR A 138 8.79 -3.06 5.60
N HIS A 139 9.77 -3.89 5.94
CA HIS A 139 10.01 -4.34 7.32
C HIS A 139 10.97 -3.36 7.97
N ILE A 140 10.52 -2.76 9.07
CA ILE A 140 11.25 -1.77 9.84
C ILE A 140 11.35 -2.31 11.25
N ALA A 141 12.55 -2.33 11.83
CA ALA A 141 12.73 -2.70 13.22
C ALA A 141 13.62 -1.69 13.94
N VAL A 142 13.26 -1.40 15.19
CA VAL A 142 14.10 -0.66 16.15
C VAL A 142 14.49 -1.63 17.26
N LYS A 143 15.80 -1.82 17.44
CA LYS A 143 16.33 -2.81 18.40
C LYS A 143 16.07 -2.40 19.84
N ARG A 144 16.19 -3.36 20.76
CA ARG A 144 15.95 -3.19 22.20
C ARG A 144 16.70 -1.97 22.74
N GLY A 145 15.99 -1.10 23.44
CA GLY A 145 16.56 0.09 24.08
C GLY A 145 17.11 1.16 23.14
N GLN A 146 16.93 1.03 21.83
CA GLN A 146 17.39 2.03 20.86
C GLN A 146 16.40 3.17 20.74
N ARG A 147 16.94 4.38 20.55
CA ARG A 147 16.17 5.59 20.28
C ARG A 147 16.81 6.31 19.09
N PRO A 148 16.36 6.02 17.85
CA PRO A 148 16.90 6.66 16.65
C PRO A 148 16.91 8.18 16.79
N ALA A 149 18.02 8.82 16.38
CA ALA A 149 18.22 10.25 16.60
C ALA A 149 17.31 11.13 15.73
N LYS A 150 16.85 10.60 14.59
CA LYS A 150 15.97 11.26 13.64
C LYS A 150 14.72 10.41 13.44
N PRO A 151 13.55 11.02 13.18
CA PRO A 151 12.36 10.25 12.83
C PRO A 151 12.52 9.55 11.48
N LEU A 152 11.86 8.40 11.33
CA LEU A 152 11.66 7.74 10.05
C LEU A 152 10.50 8.39 9.30
N LEU A 153 10.73 8.79 8.04
CA LEU A 153 9.71 9.34 7.16
C LEU A 153 9.46 8.39 5.99
N LEU A 154 8.25 7.86 5.88
CA LEU A 154 7.79 7.11 4.71
C LEU A 154 7.04 8.07 3.78
N MET A 155 7.66 8.43 2.66
CA MET A 155 7.09 9.38 1.70
C MET A 155 6.50 8.62 0.50
N HIS A 156 5.18 8.73 0.31
CA HIS A 156 4.46 8.14 -0.82
C HIS A 156 4.10 9.19 -1.85
N ILE A 157 4.51 8.98 -3.09
CA ILE A 157 4.16 9.82 -4.23
C ILE A 157 3.38 8.93 -5.21
N THR A 158 2.11 9.25 -5.42
CA THR A 158 1.24 8.49 -6.33
C THR A 158 0.73 9.44 -7.42
N GLN A 159 0.85 9.04 -8.67
CA GLN A 159 0.39 9.82 -9.81
C GLN A 159 -0.83 9.19 -10.48
N GLY A 160 -1.74 10.04 -10.94
CA GLY A 160 -2.77 9.63 -11.90
C GLY A 160 -2.19 9.43 -13.30
N VAL A 161 -3.03 8.99 -14.22
CA VAL A 161 -2.69 8.86 -15.64
C VAL A 161 -3.54 9.81 -16.48
N ALA A 162 -3.10 10.08 -17.71
CA ALA A 162 -3.92 10.84 -18.65
C ALA A 162 -5.16 10.01 -19.07
N GLY A 163 -6.29 10.67 -19.27
CA GLY A 163 -7.55 10.02 -19.64
C GLY A 163 -8.49 9.82 -18.43
N GLU A 164 -9.37 8.83 -18.54
CA GLU A 164 -10.40 8.53 -17.53
C GLU A 164 -10.04 7.36 -16.61
N GLU A 165 -8.89 6.72 -16.85
CA GLU A 165 -8.39 5.62 -16.03
C GLU A 165 -7.87 6.13 -14.68
N VAL A 166 -8.03 5.30 -13.65
CA VAL A 166 -7.59 5.56 -12.29
C VAL A 166 -6.38 4.69 -12.00
N ASN A 167 -5.20 5.31 -11.91
CA ASN A 167 -4.01 4.62 -11.46
C ASN A 167 -4.15 4.25 -9.98
N THR A 168 -3.79 3.01 -9.62
CA THR A 168 -3.85 2.52 -8.24
C THR A 168 -2.49 2.05 -7.75
N ALA A 169 -2.19 2.38 -6.50
CA ALA A 169 -0.97 2.00 -5.81
C ALA A 169 -1.29 1.58 -4.37
N HIS A 170 -0.74 0.45 -3.93
CA HIS A 170 -0.96 -0.10 -2.60
C HIS A 170 0.37 -0.24 -1.88
N TYR A 171 0.47 0.37 -0.70
CA TYR A 171 1.70 0.42 0.09
C TYR A 171 1.54 -0.41 1.37
N ARG A 172 2.56 -1.19 1.71
CA ARG A 172 2.56 -2.02 2.91
C ARG A 172 3.85 -1.88 3.70
N HIS A 173 3.71 -1.53 4.98
CA HIS A 173 4.83 -1.38 5.91
C HIS A 173 4.51 -2.09 7.22
N HIS A 174 5.54 -2.59 7.89
CA HIS A 174 5.45 -3.18 9.22
C HIS A 174 6.60 -2.63 10.07
N LEU A 175 6.27 -2.19 11.29
CA LEU A 175 7.22 -1.62 12.24
C LEU A 175 7.21 -2.45 13.52
N ASP A 176 8.36 -3.00 13.86
CA ASP A 176 8.61 -3.67 15.13
C ASP A 176 9.46 -2.77 16.04
N LEU A 177 8.86 -2.34 17.15
CA LEU A 177 9.58 -1.71 18.25
C LEU A 177 9.86 -2.76 19.31
N ALA A 178 11.14 -3.14 19.45
CA ALA A 178 11.54 -4.05 20.50
C ALA A 178 11.36 -3.42 21.89
N GLU A 179 11.48 -4.23 22.95
CA GLU A 179 11.35 -3.77 24.33
C GLU A 179 12.23 -2.54 24.62
N GLY A 180 11.61 -1.46 25.12
CA GLY A 180 12.31 -0.21 25.45
C GLY A 180 12.82 0.60 24.26
N ALA A 181 12.46 0.24 23.02
CA ALA A 181 12.66 1.10 21.86
C ALA A 181 11.65 2.27 21.88
N GLU A 182 12.10 3.45 21.44
CA GLU A 182 11.29 4.69 21.33
C GLU A 182 11.50 5.37 19.98
#